data_AF-A0A953AA00-F1
#
_entry.id   AF-A0A953AA00-F1
#
_cell.length_a   1.000
_cell.length_b   1.000
_cell.length_c   1.000
_cell.angle_alpha   90.00
_cell.angle_beta   90.00
_cell.angle_gamma   90.00
#
_symmetry.space_group_name_H-M   'P 1'
#
loop_
_entity.id
_entity.type
_entity.pdbx_description
1 polymer ?
#
loop_
_entity_poly.entity_id
_entity_poly.type
_entity_poly.pdbx_seq_one_letter_code
_entity_poly.pdbx_strand_id
1 'polypeptide(L)' 'MIILALYLPIVGYLYGRQGRWAGAAGWALLVVSVAGFGTGASRSFTWGGLVFLAAAIFGLMLVAFDVAVRARGR' A
#
# COMPACT_ATOMS: atom_id res chain seq x y z
N MET A 1 -4.82 -6.09 -14.45
CA MET A 1 -3.90 -4.93 -14.49
C MET A 1 -4.64 -3.60 -14.58
N ILE A 2 -5.64 -3.44 -15.46
CA ILE A 2 -6.47 -2.22 -15.54
C ILE A 2 -7.11 -1.82 -14.18
N ILE A 3 -7.59 -2.80 -13.41
CA ILE A 3 -8.17 -2.56 -12.07
C ILE A 3 -7.16 -1.92 -11.11
N LEU A 4 -5.91 -2.37 -11.13
CA LEU A 4 -4.80 -1.84 -10.31
C LEU A 4 -4.45 -0.40 -10.68
N ALA A 5 -4.40 -0.11 -11.98
CA ALA A 5 -4.09 1.21 -12.51
C ALA A 5 -5.18 2.25 -12.18
N LEU A 6 -6.44 1.81 -12.04
CA LEU A 6 -7.55 2.66 -11.60
C LEU A 6 -7.62 2.76 -10.06
N TYR A 7 -7.23 1.70 -9.34
CA TYR A 7 -7.30 1.66 -7.88
C TYR A 7 -6.40 2.70 -7.20
N LEU A 8 -5.13 2.80 -7.61
CA LEU A 8 -4.15 3.74 -7.04
C LEU A 8 -4.60 5.22 -7.11
N PRO A 9 -5.02 5.77 -8.26
CA PRO A 9 -5.48 7.15 -8.34
C PRO A 9 -6.80 7.38 -7.58
N ILE A 10 -7.71 6.40 -7.53
CA ILE A 10 -8.94 6.50 -6.74
C ILE A 10 -8.61 6.55 -5.24
N VAL A 11 -7.74 5.68 -4.75
CA VAL A 11 -7.29 5.71 -3.35
C VAL A 11 -6.58 7.01 -3.03
N GLY A 12 -5.65 7.45 -3.88
CA GLY A 12 -4.96 8.73 -3.74
C GLY A 12 -5.93 9.92 -3.69
N TYR A 13 -6.94 9.94 -4.55
CA TYR A 13 -7.96 10.98 -4.57
C TYR A 13 -8.83 10.98 -3.29
N LEU A 14 -9.33 9.82 -2.89
CA LEU A 14 -10.21 9.69 -1.71
C LEU A 14 -9.49 10.00 -0.40
N TYR A 15 -8.28 9.49 -0.23
CA TYR A 15 -7.48 9.72 0.97
C TYR A 15 -6.83 11.11 0.98
N GLY A 16 -6.38 11.61 -0.19
CA GLY A 16 -5.81 12.96 -0.32
C GLY A 16 -6.80 14.05 0.02
N ARG A 17 -8.08 13.91 -0.38
CA ARG A 17 -9.14 14.86 0.00
C ARG A 17 -9.43 14.89 1.51
N GLN A 18 -9.04 13.84 2.24
CA GLN A 18 -9.21 13.73 3.69
C GLN A 18 -7.93 14.06 4.47
N GLY A 19 -6.84 14.48 3.79
CA GLY A 19 -5.52 14.68 4.40
C GLY A 19 -4.84 13.37 4.84
N ARG A 20 -5.35 12.20 4.43
CA ARG A 20 -4.95 10.86 4.89
C ARG A 20 -3.85 10.25 4.03
N TRP A 21 -2.79 11.00 3.78
CA TRP A 21 -1.71 10.56 2.87
C TRP A 21 -0.99 9.31 3.37
N ALA A 22 -0.89 9.12 4.69
CA ALA A 22 -0.31 7.91 5.30
C ALA A 22 -1.10 6.65 4.92
N GLY A 23 -2.43 6.66 5.05
CA GLY A 23 -3.27 5.52 4.65
C GLY A 23 -3.23 5.25 3.15
N ALA A 24 -3.19 6.30 2.30
CA ALA A 24 -3.04 6.14 0.85
C ALA A 24 -1.72 5.47 0.47
N ALA A 25 -0.61 5.95 1.05
CA ALA A 25 0.71 5.37 0.83
C ALA A 25 0.76 3.91 1.31
N GLY A 26 0.14 3.61 2.45
CA GLY A 26 0.05 2.25 2.98
C GLY A 26 -0.69 1.30 2.04
N TRP A 27 -1.83 1.72 1.51
CA TRP A 27 -2.57 0.96 0.50
C TRP A 27 -1.78 0.77 -0.80
N ALA A 28 -1.09 1.81 -1.27
CA ALA A 28 -0.26 1.71 -2.46
C ALA A 28 0.85 0.65 -2.31
N LEU A 29 1.53 0.63 -1.17
CA LEU A 29 2.56 -0.36 -0.87
C LEU A 29 2.01 -1.78 -0.80
N LEU A 30 0.89 -1.99 -0.12
CA LEU A 30 0.25 -3.31 -0.05
C LEU A 30 -0.10 -3.84 -1.45
N VAL A 31 -0.70 -2.98 -2.27
CA VAL A 31 -1.11 -3.29 -3.62
C VAL A 31 0.07 -3.62 -4.52
N VAL A 32 1.15 -2.82 -4.45
CA VAL A 32 2.40 -3.06 -5.19
C VAL A 32 3.05 -4.37 -4.73
N SER A 33 3.04 -4.67 -3.43
CA SER A 33 3.56 -5.93 -2.91
C SER A 33 2.78 -7.15 -3.42
N VAL A 34 1.44 -7.12 -3.32
CA VAL A 34 0.60 -8.21 -3.83
C VAL A 34 0.79 -8.40 -5.33
N ALA A 35 0.83 -7.29 -6.09
CA ALA A 35 1.10 -7.34 -7.52
C ALA A 35 2.49 -7.93 -7.80
N GLY A 36 3.52 -7.52 -7.07
CA GLY A 36 4.88 -8.03 -7.21
C GLY A 36 5.00 -9.53 -6.95
N PHE A 37 4.26 -10.07 -5.98
CA PHE A 37 4.16 -11.52 -5.78
C PHE A 37 3.36 -12.21 -6.89
N GLY A 38 2.23 -11.63 -7.30
CA GLY A 38 1.34 -12.21 -8.31
C GLY A 38 1.93 -12.24 -9.73
N THR A 39 2.77 -11.27 -10.08
CA THR A 39 3.44 -11.22 -11.40
C THR A 39 4.77 -11.97 -11.44
N GLY A 40 5.26 -12.48 -10.31
CA GLY A 40 6.57 -13.11 -10.21
C GLY A 40 7.74 -12.14 -10.13
N ALA A 41 7.49 -10.82 -10.10
CA ALA A 41 8.54 -9.81 -9.90
C ALA A 41 9.28 -9.97 -8.56
N SER A 42 8.66 -10.59 -7.55
CA SER A 42 9.34 -10.95 -6.31
C SER A 42 10.44 -12.00 -6.47
N ARG A 43 10.51 -12.70 -7.59
CA ARG A 43 11.51 -13.73 -7.88
C ARG A 43 12.57 -13.27 -8.89
N SER A 44 12.48 -12.05 -9.39
CA SER A 44 13.40 -11.56 -10.43
C SER A 44 14.79 -11.17 -9.90
N PHE A 45 14.98 -11.10 -8.59
CA PHE A 45 16.28 -10.84 -7.95
C PHE A 45 16.35 -11.50 -6.57
N THR A 46 17.59 -11.69 -6.07
CA THR A 46 17.91 -12.48 -4.87
C THR A 46 17.13 -12.09 -3.62
N TRP A 47 16.81 -10.80 -3.47
CA TRP A 47 16.12 -10.25 -2.30
C TRP A 47 14.66 -9.85 -2.60
N GLY A 48 14.12 -10.20 -3.77
CA GLY A 48 12.83 -9.69 -4.22
C GLY A 48 11.68 -10.02 -3.28
N GLY A 49 11.58 -11.28 -2.85
CA GLY A 49 10.57 -11.69 -1.88
C GLY A 49 10.64 -10.90 -0.57
N LEU A 50 11.86 -10.66 -0.05
CA LEU A 50 12.07 -9.91 1.18
C LEU A 50 11.71 -8.43 1.01
N VAL A 51 12.04 -7.81 -0.12
CA VAL A 51 11.68 -6.41 -0.42
C VAL A 51 10.16 -6.24 -0.49
N PHE A 52 9.46 -7.08 -1.23
CA PHE A 52 8.00 -6.99 -1.33
C PHE A 52 7.30 -7.34 -0.01
N LEU A 53 7.86 -8.26 0.78
CA LEU A 53 7.39 -8.55 2.13
C LEU A 53 7.56 -7.35 3.07
N ALA A 54 8.75 -6.73 3.09
CA ALA A 54 9.01 -5.54 3.89
C ALA A 54 8.10 -4.38 3.49
N ALA A 55 7.90 -4.15 2.19
CA ALA A 55 6.97 -3.16 1.67
C ALA A 55 5.52 -3.46 2.11
N ALA A 56 5.10 -4.72 2.16
CA ALA A 56 3.77 -5.09 2.63
C ALA A 56 3.60 -4.81 4.13
N ILE A 57 4.58 -5.19 4.96
CA ILE A 57 4.56 -4.93 6.40
C ILE A 57 4.51 -3.43 6.67
N PHE A 58 5.36 -2.65 6.00
CA PHE A 58 5.40 -1.20 6.14
C PHE A 58 4.10 -0.54 5.68
N GLY A 59 3.53 -1.02 4.57
CA GLY A 59 2.22 -0.57 4.09
C GLY A 59 1.11 -0.83 5.10
N LEU A 60 1.13 -2.00 5.74
CA LEU A 60 0.17 -2.37 6.78
C LEU A 60 0.31 -1.49 8.04
N MET A 61 1.54 -1.18 8.44
CA MET A 61 1.81 -0.24 9.54
C MET A 61 1.29 1.16 9.24
N LEU A 62 1.45 1.66 8.02
CA LEU A 62 0.93 2.97 7.61
C LEU A 62 -0.60 3.01 7.63
N VAL A 63 -1.27 1.96 7.15
CA VAL A 63 -2.73 1.84 7.24
C VAL A 63 -3.17 1.77 8.70
N ALA A 64 -2.50 0.97 9.53
CA ALA A 64 -2.82 0.86 10.95
C ALA A 64 -2.63 2.19 11.69
N PHE A 65 -1.55 2.93 11.38
CA PHE A 65 -1.30 4.26 11.91
C PHE A 65 -2.40 5.26 11.51
N ASP A 66 -2.78 5.29 10.24
CA ASP A 66 -3.87 6.14 9.74
C ASP A 66 -5.20 5.84 10.46
N VAL A 67 -5.51 4.56 10.68
CA VAL A 67 -6.69 4.12 11.44
C VAL A 67 -6.58 4.52 12.91
N ALA A 68 -5.42 4.35 13.54
CA ALA A 68 -5.20 4.69 14.95
C ALA A 68 -5.30 6.21 15.20
N VAL A 69 -4.72 7.03 14.33
CA VAL A 69 -4.85 8.50 14.38
C VAL A 69 -6.33 8.90 14.29
N ARG A 70 -7.10 8.23 13.42
CA ARG A 70 -8.53 8.49 13.27
C ARG A 70 -9.37 8.02 14.46
N ALA A 71 -9.01 6.90 15.07
CA ALA A 71 -9.66 6.39 16.27
C ALA A 71 -9.44 7.33 17.47
N ARG A 72 -8.29 8.01 17.52
CA ARG A 72 -7.96 8.99 18.57
C ARG A 72 -8.63 10.35 18.37
N GLY A 73 -8.96 10.71 17.13
CA GLY A 73 -9.63 11.97 16.79
C GLY A 73 -11.15 11.94 16.88
N ARG A 74 -11.76 10.80 17.24
CA ARG A 74 -13.19 10.65 17.54
C ARG A 74 -13.37 10.55 19.05
#